data_AF-A0A7C4UUN9-F1
#
_entry.id   AF-A0A7C4UUN9-F1
#
_cell.length_a   1.000
_cell.length_b   1.000
_cell.length_c   1.000
_cell.angle_alpha   90.00
_cell.angle_beta   90.00
_cell.angle_gamma   90.00
#
_symmetry.space_group_name_H-M   'P 1'
#
loop_
_entity.id
_entity.type
_entity.pdbx_description
1 polymer ?
#
loop_
_entity_poly.entity_id
_entity_poly.type
_entity_poly.pdbx_seq_one_letter_code
_entity_poly.pdbx_strand_id
1 'polypeptide(L)'
;MDDTPPLIVCTGKGKNACQHSQIARRTSRQHRNPACSGMAYNTQGNYMKILTADIGTGTQDIFLYDSNLDIENGFKLVLPSPTMMVHRRLKQMLASRTPILLTGHQMGGGPSAWAIEEYARTGIPVYMTPSAATTINDELEKVEALGIKIVSEEESRQLSAVSKIELRDFDFELISKTFSDYGVSLKDLGAIAVAVFDHGNAPTGVSDRQFRFDYLDERIREKNSLSAFAYLSNEIPRIMTRLQAVVDSAGELPCPLVVMDTAPAAVLGANFDTQVAMRKQKIICNVGNFHTLAFRLGERGIEGVFEHHTGEIDIAKLEGLIRKLADGSLKHQDVFDDMGHGALMYTDEIFQFGKYDFDVVVTGPRRSMFRTMDDRSSSIN
;
A
#
# COMPACT_ATOMS: atom_id res chain seq x y z
N MET A 1 -36.95 7.74 -2.92
CA MET A 1 -36.20 7.32 -1.73
C MET A 1 -35.78 5.90 -2.03
N ASP A 2 -34.49 5.67 -2.12
CA ASP A 2 -33.95 4.36 -2.45
C ASP A 2 -34.00 3.52 -1.17
N ASP A 3 -34.88 2.52 -1.11
CA ASP A 3 -35.15 1.67 0.08
C ASP A 3 -34.03 0.62 0.30
N THR A 4 -32.84 0.85 -0.26
CA THR A 4 -31.71 -0.06 -0.15
C THR A 4 -31.07 0.07 1.25
N PRO A 5 -31.02 -1.01 2.06
CA PRO A 5 -30.50 -0.94 3.42
C PRO A 5 -28.99 -0.65 3.42
N PRO A 6 -28.45 0.17 4.34
CA PRO A 6 -27.03 0.54 4.36
C PRO A 6 -26.13 -0.70 4.55
N LEU A 7 -24.90 -0.66 4.02
CA LEU A 7 -23.93 -1.72 4.24
C LEU A 7 -23.46 -1.70 5.70
N ILE A 8 -23.37 -2.88 6.34
CA ILE A 8 -22.78 -2.97 7.67
C ILE A 8 -21.25 -3.04 7.52
N VAL A 9 -20.53 -2.02 7.98
CA VAL A 9 -19.09 -1.88 7.71
C VAL A 9 -18.24 -2.18 8.94
N CYS A 10 -17.27 -3.11 8.81
CA CYS A 10 -16.20 -3.28 9.77
C CYS A 10 -15.03 -2.36 9.40
N THR A 11 -14.78 -1.31 10.21
CA THR A 11 -13.58 -0.46 10.07
C THR A 11 -12.57 -0.83 11.14
N GLY A 12 -11.36 -1.22 10.75
CA GLY A 12 -10.26 -1.50 11.68
C GLY A 12 -9.83 -0.22 12.42
N LYS A 13 -10.44 0.06 13.57
CA LYS A 13 -9.88 0.89 14.63
C LYS A 13 -9.80 0.05 15.90
N GLY A 14 -8.61 0.04 16.50
CA GLY A 14 -8.35 -0.67 17.74
C GLY A 14 -9.34 -0.31 18.85
N LYS A 15 -9.61 -1.33 19.69
CA LYS A 15 -10.18 -1.29 21.05
C LYS A 15 -11.28 -0.23 21.26
N ASN A 16 -12.52 -0.53 20.88
CA ASN A 16 -13.75 -0.16 21.61
C ASN A 16 -15.03 -0.51 20.83
N ALA A 17 -15.17 -1.77 20.40
CA ALA A 17 -16.48 -2.37 20.14
C ALA A 17 -16.42 -3.77 20.75
N CYS A 18 -17.40 -4.12 21.60
CA CYS A 18 -17.48 -5.29 22.47
C CYS A 18 -16.76 -5.18 23.84
N GLN A 19 -17.23 -4.29 24.70
CA GLN A 19 -17.34 -4.66 26.12
C GLN A 19 -18.69 -5.33 26.34
N HIS A 20 -18.70 -6.63 26.63
CA HIS A 20 -19.71 -7.26 27.48
C HIS A 20 -19.00 -8.23 28.43
N SER A 21 -19.30 -8.03 29.70
CA SER A 21 -18.84 -8.75 30.89
C SER A 21 -19.24 -10.23 30.91
N GLN A 22 -18.39 -11.11 31.45
CA GLN A 22 -18.59 -11.78 32.76
C GLN A 22 -17.56 -12.90 33.03
N ILE A 23 -16.90 -12.81 34.20
CA ILE A 23 -16.70 -13.86 35.23
C ILE A 23 -16.00 -15.17 34.77
N ALA A 24 -14.81 -15.54 35.28
CA ALA A 24 -14.65 -16.09 36.62
C ALA A 24 -13.22 -15.98 37.20
N ARG A 25 -13.16 -15.59 38.48
CA ARG A 25 -12.00 -15.73 39.38
C ARG A 25 -11.92 -17.16 39.94
N ARG A 26 -10.70 -17.64 40.15
CA ARG A 26 -10.16 -18.54 41.22
C ARG A 26 -8.98 -19.31 40.59
N THR A 27 -7.81 -19.53 41.19
CA THR A 27 -7.37 -19.50 42.58
C THR A 27 -5.83 -19.43 42.62
N SER A 28 -5.31 -18.78 43.65
CA SER A 28 -3.92 -18.80 44.11
C SER A 28 -3.38 -20.21 44.41
N ARG A 29 -2.10 -20.45 44.12
CA ARG A 29 -1.20 -21.21 45.02
C ARG A 29 0.28 -21.01 44.66
N GLN A 30 1.02 -20.40 45.59
CA GLN A 30 2.47 -20.53 45.73
C GLN A 30 2.80 -21.96 46.20
N HIS A 31 3.83 -22.60 45.63
CA HIS A 31 4.98 -23.13 46.39
C HIS A 31 6.02 -23.86 45.52
N ARG A 32 7.28 -23.44 45.73
CA ARG A 32 8.54 -24.21 45.85
C ARG A 32 9.05 -25.07 44.68
N ASN A 33 10.22 -24.63 44.18
CA ASN A 33 11.28 -25.44 43.56
C ASN A 33 11.74 -26.60 44.49
N PRO A 34 12.25 -27.72 43.94
CA PRO A 34 13.68 -27.80 43.61
C PRO A 34 14.04 -28.52 42.30
N ALA A 35 15.21 -28.11 41.80
CA ALA A 35 16.12 -28.70 40.81
C ALA A 35 15.75 -30.06 40.18
N CYS A 36 15.64 -30.05 38.85
CA CYS A 36 16.02 -31.18 38.00
C CYS A 36 16.93 -30.67 36.88
N SER A 37 18.16 -31.17 36.89
CA SER A 37 19.17 -31.04 35.86
C SER A 37 18.74 -31.70 34.54
N GLY A 38 19.11 -31.07 33.43
CA GLY A 38 19.39 -31.80 32.19
C GLY A 38 18.20 -32.02 31.26
N MET A 39 17.81 -30.97 30.55
CA MET A 39 17.62 -31.01 29.10
C MET A 39 17.54 -29.55 28.66
N ALA A 40 18.59 -29.07 27.99
CA ALA A 40 18.45 -27.90 27.15
C ALA A 40 17.42 -28.29 26.08
N TYR A 41 16.16 -27.94 26.31
CA TYR A 41 15.20 -27.84 25.24
C TYR A 41 15.78 -26.78 24.31
N ASN A 42 16.36 -27.25 23.21
CA ASN A 42 16.72 -26.41 22.09
C ASN A 42 15.41 -25.95 21.45
N THR A 43 14.68 -25.07 22.14
CA THR A 43 13.65 -24.24 21.53
C THR A 43 14.39 -23.14 20.78
N GLN A 44 15.06 -23.50 19.69
CA GLN A 44 15.18 -22.56 18.58
C GLN A 44 13.79 -22.41 17.97
N GLY A 45 12.86 -21.79 18.73
CA GLY A 45 11.79 -21.05 18.10
C GLY A 45 12.50 -20.10 17.16
N ASN A 46 12.17 -20.16 15.88
CA ASN A 46 12.91 -19.45 14.86
C ASN A 46 12.68 -17.95 15.10
N TYR A 47 13.59 -17.32 15.85
CA TYR A 47 13.56 -15.90 16.17
C TYR A 47 13.58 -15.14 14.84
N MET A 48 12.54 -14.35 14.60
CA MET A 48 12.35 -13.70 13.31
C MET A 48 11.94 -12.24 13.50
N LYS A 49 12.73 -11.35 12.90
CA LYS A 49 12.37 -9.94 12.73
C LYS A 49 12.10 -9.66 11.26
N ILE A 50 10.99 -8.97 10.99
CA ILE A 50 10.62 -8.55 9.63
C ILE A 50 10.33 -7.06 9.67
N LEU A 51 11.04 -6.30 8.84
CA LEU A 51 10.70 -4.90 8.58
C LEU A 51 9.68 -4.86 7.45
N THR A 52 8.52 -4.29 7.69
CA THR A 52 7.52 -4.04 6.64
C THR A 52 7.37 -2.54 6.40
N ALA A 53 7.16 -2.13 5.15
CA ALA A 53 6.90 -0.75 4.77
C ALA A 53 5.80 -0.71 3.71
N ASP A 54 4.67 -0.06 4.00
CA ASP A 54 3.66 0.28 2.99
C ASP A 54 3.81 1.75 2.61
N ILE A 55 4.22 2.00 1.37
CA ILE A 55 4.52 3.34 0.86
C ILE A 55 3.34 3.82 0.02
N GLY A 56 2.45 4.55 0.69
CA GLY A 56 1.31 5.19 0.05
C GLY A 56 1.65 6.59 -0.50
N THR A 57 0.65 7.22 -1.10
CA THR A 57 0.80 8.58 -1.64
C THR A 57 1.07 9.63 -0.56
N GLY A 58 0.49 9.49 0.63
CA GLY A 58 0.53 10.49 1.70
C GLY A 58 1.46 10.15 2.85
N THR A 59 1.39 8.89 3.30
CA THR A 59 2.22 8.33 4.36
C THR A 59 3.01 7.13 3.86
N GLN A 60 4.08 6.84 4.55
CA GLN A 60 4.66 5.50 4.59
C GLN A 60 4.46 4.93 6.00
N ASP A 61 3.90 3.74 6.08
CA ASP A 61 3.60 3.03 7.31
C ASP A 61 4.61 1.89 7.46
N ILE A 62 5.52 2.01 8.44
CA ILE A 62 6.59 1.06 8.68
C ILE A 62 6.30 0.30 9.97
N PHE A 63 6.45 -1.02 9.95
CA PHE A 63 6.28 -1.87 11.12
C PHE A 63 7.44 -2.86 11.24
N LEU A 64 8.05 -2.92 12.42
CA LEU A 64 9.03 -3.94 12.76
C LEU A 64 8.33 -5.04 13.56
N TYR A 65 8.06 -6.15 12.89
CA TYR A 65 7.61 -7.38 13.51
C TYR A 65 8.79 -8.07 14.22
N ASP A 66 8.56 -8.54 15.43
CA ASP A 66 9.49 -9.38 16.20
C ASP A 66 8.70 -10.53 16.79
N SER A 67 9.04 -11.77 16.43
CA SER A 67 8.33 -12.97 16.91
C SER A 67 8.39 -13.18 18.43
N ASN A 68 9.24 -12.45 19.15
CA ASN A 68 9.31 -12.47 20.61
C ASN A 68 8.30 -11.54 21.29
N LEU A 69 7.67 -10.67 20.53
CA LEU A 69 6.73 -9.67 21.02
C LEU A 69 5.32 -10.04 20.57
N ASP A 70 4.34 -9.72 21.41
CA ASP A 70 2.96 -9.61 20.93
C ASP A 70 2.90 -8.59 19.78
N ILE A 71 2.06 -8.83 18.79
CA ILE A 71 2.01 -7.99 17.57
C ILE A 71 1.72 -6.52 17.90
N GLU A 72 0.94 -6.25 18.95
CA GLU A 72 0.64 -4.90 19.44
C GLU A 72 1.85 -4.15 20.00
N ASN A 73 2.91 -4.87 20.39
CA ASN A 73 4.15 -4.31 20.92
C ASN A 73 5.23 -4.16 19.84
N GLY A 74 4.94 -4.49 18.58
CA GLY A 74 5.84 -4.21 17.46
C GLY A 74 6.03 -2.71 17.24
N PHE A 75 7.23 -2.30 16.84
CA PHE A 75 7.54 -0.89 16.64
C PHE A 75 6.91 -0.39 15.35
N LYS A 76 6.18 0.73 15.44
CA LYS A 76 5.48 1.33 14.30
C LYS A 76 5.90 2.77 14.06
N LEU A 77 6.20 3.11 12.82
CA LEU A 77 6.40 4.49 12.36
C LEU A 77 5.35 4.82 11.30
N VAL A 78 4.71 5.98 11.42
CA VAL A 78 3.84 6.55 10.36
C VAL A 78 4.45 7.88 9.98
N LEU A 79 5.11 7.91 8.83
CA LEU A 79 5.91 9.04 8.36
C LEU A 79 5.32 9.59 7.06
N PRO A 80 5.67 10.83 6.65
CA PRO A 80 5.34 11.30 5.30
C PRO A 80 5.88 10.33 4.25
N SER A 81 5.11 10.08 3.19
CA SER A 81 5.62 9.29 2.07
C SER A 81 6.85 9.96 1.43
N PRO A 82 7.71 9.20 0.76
CA PRO A 82 8.86 9.75 0.04
C PRO A 82 8.44 10.81 -1.00
N THR A 83 7.32 10.60 -1.70
CA THR A 83 6.76 11.58 -2.65
C THR A 83 6.37 12.89 -1.94
N MET A 84 5.78 12.81 -0.73
CA MET A 84 5.49 13.98 0.10
C MET A 84 6.74 14.66 0.67
N MET A 85 7.81 13.91 0.95
CA MET A 85 9.09 14.48 1.38
C MET A 85 9.72 15.33 0.27
N VAL A 86 9.77 14.79 -0.96
CA VAL A 86 10.23 15.52 -2.16
C VAL A 86 9.35 16.74 -2.43
N HIS A 87 8.03 16.58 -2.38
CA HIS A 87 7.07 17.68 -2.54
C HIS A 87 7.38 18.85 -1.59
N ARG A 88 7.52 18.56 -0.28
CA ARG A 88 7.78 19.59 0.74
C ARG A 88 9.13 20.27 0.52
N ARG A 89 10.16 19.50 0.17
CA ARG A 89 11.51 20.03 -0.11
C ARG A 89 11.48 20.98 -1.31
N LEU A 90 10.83 20.59 -2.42
CA LEU A 90 10.71 21.45 -3.61
C LEU A 90 9.91 22.72 -3.32
N LYS A 91 8.83 22.63 -2.54
CA LYS A 91 8.04 23.80 -2.12
C LYS A 91 8.85 24.81 -1.31
N GLN A 92 9.71 24.33 -0.41
CA GLN A 92 10.60 25.19 0.37
C GLN A 92 11.67 25.86 -0.50
N MET A 93 12.17 25.14 -1.52
CA MET A 93 13.22 25.63 -2.42
C MET A 93 12.70 26.61 -3.49
N LEU A 94 11.40 26.61 -3.79
CA LEU A 94 10.84 27.43 -4.86
C LEU A 94 11.17 28.93 -4.70
N ALA A 95 11.23 29.42 -3.47
CA ALA A 95 11.58 30.81 -3.16
C ALA A 95 13.02 31.18 -3.54
N SER A 96 13.97 30.24 -3.46
CA SER A 96 15.37 30.51 -3.82
C SER A 96 15.63 30.45 -5.32
N ARG A 97 14.63 30.03 -6.12
CA ARG A 97 14.70 29.88 -7.58
C ARG A 97 15.92 29.08 -8.06
N THR A 98 16.41 28.17 -7.23
CA THR A 98 17.62 27.41 -7.51
C THR A 98 17.31 26.31 -8.53
N PRO A 99 18.09 26.16 -9.61
CA PRO A 99 17.97 25.01 -10.52
C PRO A 99 18.03 23.69 -9.77
N ILE A 100 17.24 22.70 -10.20
CA ILE A 100 17.19 21.38 -9.56
C ILE A 100 17.63 20.28 -10.52
N LEU A 101 18.32 19.29 -9.98
CA LEU A 101 18.65 18.04 -10.65
C LEU A 101 18.01 16.89 -9.87
N LEU A 102 17.15 16.12 -10.54
CA LEU A 102 16.50 14.94 -9.98
C LEU A 102 17.13 13.69 -10.57
N THR A 103 17.64 12.82 -9.71
CA THR A 103 18.28 11.54 -10.06
C THR A 103 17.59 10.39 -9.32
N GLY A 104 18.08 9.17 -9.46
CA GLY A 104 17.51 7.99 -8.79
C GLY A 104 16.43 7.33 -9.65
N HIS A 105 15.37 6.85 -9.01
CA HIS A 105 14.37 5.98 -9.63
C HIS A 105 12.97 6.57 -9.56
N GLN A 106 12.06 6.00 -10.35
CA GLN A 106 10.66 6.38 -10.30
C GLN A 106 10.03 6.16 -8.93
N MET A 107 9.08 7.03 -8.58
CA MET A 107 8.31 6.98 -7.34
C MET A 107 6.80 6.92 -7.60
N GLY A 108 6.42 6.57 -8.83
CA GLY A 108 5.07 6.83 -9.36
C GLY A 108 4.70 8.31 -9.37
N GLY A 109 3.54 8.62 -9.92
CA GLY A 109 3.01 10.00 -9.93
C GLY A 109 2.64 10.53 -8.54
N GLY A 110 1.98 11.70 -8.51
CA GLY A 110 1.42 12.29 -7.30
C GLY A 110 2.25 13.46 -6.74
N PRO A 111 2.38 13.62 -5.41
CA PRO A 111 2.87 14.86 -4.81
C PRO A 111 4.24 15.35 -5.30
N SER A 112 5.19 14.43 -5.49
CA SER A 112 6.52 14.75 -6.03
C SER A 112 6.41 15.24 -7.47
N ALA A 113 5.69 14.51 -8.33
CA ALA A 113 5.47 14.87 -9.74
C ALA A 113 4.83 16.26 -9.88
N TRP A 114 3.77 16.54 -9.11
CA TRP A 114 3.10 17.84 -9.13
C TRP A 114 4.03 18.98 -8.72
N ALA A 115 4.89 18.77 -7.72
CA ALA A 115 5.85 19.78 -7.29
C ALA A 115 6.94 20.01 -8.33
N ILE A 116 7.39 18.96 -9.03
CA ILE A 116 8.37 19.05 -10.12
C ILE A 116 7.78 19.84 -11.30
N GLU A 117 6.56 19.50 -11.73
CA GLU A 117 5.84 20.21 -12.79
C GLU A 117 5.62 21.68 -12.46
N GLU A 118 5.25 21.99 -11.20
CA GLU A 118 5.14 23.37 -10.74
C GLU A 118 6.47 24.11 -10.82
N TYR A 119 7.55 23.47 -10.40
CA TYR A 119 8.90 24.03 -10.50
C TYR A 119 9.23 24.40 -11.96
N ALA A 120 9.00 23.47 -12.89
CA ALA A 120 9.20 23.67 -14.32
C ALA A 120 8.34 24.83 -14.87
N ARG A 121 7.06 24.89 -14.47
CA ARG A 121 6.14 25.97 -14.88
C ARG A 121 6.58 27.37 -14.43
N THR A 122 7.38 27.48 -13.37
CA THR A 122 7.95 28.77 -12.93
C THR A 122 9.19 29.22 -13.72
N GLY A 123 9.59 28.46 -14.73
CA GLY A 123 10.75 28.72 -15.59
C GLY A 123 12.10 28.51 -14.90
N ILE A 124 12.12 27.86 -13.73
CA ILE A 124 13.38 27.46 -13.10
C ILE A 124 13.89 26.21 -13.82
N PRO A 125 15.20 26.12 -14.18
CA PRO A 125 15.72 24.92 -14.83
C PRO A 125 15.55 23.67 -13.97
N VAL A 126 14.92 22.65 -14.56
CA VAL A 126 14.75 21.31 -14.00
C VAL A 126 15.49 20.33 -14.89
N TYR A 127 16.42 19.58 -14.30
CA TYR A 127 17.14 18.51 -14.96
C TYR A 127 16.71 17.17 -14.35
N MET A 128 16.52 16.14 -15.17
CA MET A 128 16.20 14.79 -14.69
C MET A 128 17.02 13.74 -15.43
N THR A 129 17.46 12.68 -14.74
CA THR A 129 17.95 11.50 -15.45
C THR A 129 16.77 10.66 -15.96
N PRO A 130 16.95 9.82 -17.00
CA PRO A 130 15.84 9.06 -17.59
C PRO A 130 15.04 8.25 -16.57
N SER A 131 15.70 7.58 -15.61
CA SER A 131 15.02 6.76 -14.59
C SER A 131 14.23 7.59 -13.58
N ALA A 132 14.69 8.80 -13.25
CA ALA A 132 13.94 9.71 -12.39
C ALA A 132 12.73 10.31 -13.12
N ALA A 133 12.87 10.59 -14.41
CA ALA A 133 11.86 11.24 -15.26
C ALA A 133 10.59 10.39 -15.43
N THR A 134 10.69 9.07 -15.34
CA THR A 134 9.50 8.18 -15.38
C THR A 134 8.59 8.32 -14.14
N THR A 135 9.01 9.05 -13.10
CA THR A 135 8.10 9.56 -12.04
C THR A 135 6.99 10.45 -12.61
N ILE A 136 7.29 11.20 -13.69
CA ILE A 136 6.37 12.15 -14.32
C ILE A 136 5.58 11.45 -15.43
N ASN A 137 6.29 10.76 -16.32
CA ASN A 137 5.68 10.02 -17.42
C ASN A 137 6.64 8.95 -17.97
N ASP A 138 6.13 7.79 -18.33
CA ASP A 138 6.92 6.73 -18.96
C ASP A 138 7.46 7.13 -20.35
N GLU A 139 6.79 8.06 -21.05
CA GLU A 139 7.24 8.64 -22.32
C GLU A 139 8.06 9.93 -22.06
N LEU A 140 9.39 9.83 -22.21
CA LEU A 140 10.31 10.92 -21.87
C LEU A 140 10.09 12.18 -22.70
N GLU A 141 9.61 12.06 -23.94
CA GLU A 141 9.28 13.21 -24.80
C GLU A 141 8.14 14.04 -24.19
N LYS A 142 7.19 13.42 -23.48
CA LYS A 142 6.14 14.13 -22.74
C LYS A 142 6.71 14.87 -21.54
N VAL A 143 7.74 14.33 -20.90
CA VAL A 143 8.46 15.00 -19.80
C VAL A 143 9.22 16.22 -20.34
N GLU A 144 9.90 16.09 -21.48
CA GLU A 144 10.60 17.19 -22.14
C GLU A 144 9.65 18.32 -22.58
N ALA A 145 8.45 17.97 -23.05
CA ALA A 145 7.42 18.94 -23.43
C ALA A 145 6.95 19.83 -22.26
N LEU A 146 7.19 19.42 -21.00
CA LEU A 146 6.93 20.21 -19.81
C LEU A 146 8.05 21.24 -19.50
N GLY A 147 9.09 21.30 -20.34
CA GLY A 147 10.26 22.18 -20.13
C GLY A 147 11.31 21.59 -19.20
N ILE A 148 11.25 20.29 -18.93
CA ILE A 148 12.23 19.56 -18.13
C ILE A 148 13.33 19.04 -19.06
N LYS A 149 14.60 19.25 -18.70
CA LYS A 149 15.72 18.73 -19.50
C LYS A 149 16.11 17.33 -19.04
N ILE A 150 15.99 16.35 -19.92
CA ILE A 150 16.55 15.01 -19.67
C ILE A 150 18.07 15.06 -19.90
N VAL A 151 18.83 14.52 -18.95
CA VAL A 151 20.30 14.48 -18.98
C VAL A 151 20.80 13.06 -18.69
N SER A 152 21.91 12.67 -19.31
CA SER A 152 22.53 11.37 -19.02
C SER A 152 23.07 11.31 -17.58
N GLU A 153 23.37 10.11 -17.09
CA GLU A 153 24.02 9.95 -15.79
C GLU A 153 25.38 10.66 -15.74
N GLU A 154 26.16 10.64 -16.81
CA GLU A 154 27.43 11.38 -16.92
C GLU A 154 27.22 12.89 -16.91
N GLU A 155 26.25 13.40 -17.68
CA GLU A 155 25.93 14.83 -17.71
C GLU A 155 25.44 15.32 -16.33
N SER A 156 24.64 14.52 -15.63
CA SER A 156 24.14 14.83 -14.29
C SER A 156 25.27 15.04 -13.27
N ARG A 157 26.39 14.33 -13.43
CA ARG A 157 27.58 14.47 -12.56
C ARG A 157 28.34 15.76 -12.82
N GLN A 158 28.27 16.28 -14.05
CA GLN A 158 28.94 17.52 -14.47
C GLN A 158 28.15 18.78 -14.14
N LEU A 159 26.83 18.67 -13.92
CA LEU A 159 26.00 19.80 -13.51
C LEU A 159 26.44 20.35 -12.14
N SER A 160 26.91 21.59 -12.15
CA SER A 160 27.25 22.39 -10.96
C SER A 160 26.20 23.48 -10.74
N ALA A 161 26.12 24.02 -9.52
CA ALA A 161 25.12 25.03 -9.12
C ALA A 161 23.65 24.59 -9.23
N VAL A 162 23.38 23.29 -9.18
CA VAL A 162 22.04 22.70 -9.06
C VAL A 162 21.84 22.11 -7.66
N SER A 163 20.63 22.18 -7.12
CA SER A 163 20.28 21.39 -5.94
C SER A 163 19.92 19.97 -6.36
N LYS A 164 20.67 18.98 -5.87
CA LYS A 164 20.46 17.57 -6.17
C LYS A 164 19.42 16.95 -5.24
N ILE A 165 18.45 16.27 -5.82
CA ILE A 165 17.39 15.55 -5.12
C ILE A 165 17.34 14.15 -5.73
N GLU A 166 17.59 13.15 -4.91
CA GLU A 166 17.46 11.76 -5.34
C GLU A 166 16.05 11.26 -5.07
N LEU A 167 15.45 10.62 -6.06
CA LEU A 167 14.13 10.02 -6.02
C LEU A 167 14.27 8.52 -5.72
N ARG A 168 13.53 8.07 -4.71
CA ARG A 168 13.41 6.65 -4.32
C ARG A 168 12.22 6.47 -3.40
N ASP A 169 11.46 5.39 -3.60
CA ASP A 169 10.36 5.03 -2.70
C ASP A 169 10.88 4.38 -1.41
N PHE A 170 11.94 3.58 -1.47
CA PHE A 170 12.47 2.90 -0.30
C PHE A 170 13.90 3.35 0.03
N ASP A 171 14.10 3.81 1.27
CA ASP A 171 15.40 4.25 1.79
C ASP A 171 15.71 3.48 3.08
N PHE A 172 16.31 2.29 2.92
CA PHE A 172 16.64 1.43 4.05
C PHE A 172 17.65 2.08 5.00
N GLU A 173 18.59 2.87 4.48
CA GLU A 173 19.60 3.55 5.29
C GLU A 173 18.95 4.56 6.23
N LEU A 174 18.03 5.39 5.71
CA LEU A 174 17.29 6.36 6.50
C LEU A 174 16.40 5.67 7.55
N ILE A 175 15.72 4.59 7.18
CA ILE A 175 14.89 3.82 8.10
C ILE A 175 15.75 3.19 9.21
N SER A 176 16.83 2.51 8.83
CA SER A 176 17.78 1.87 9.75
C SER A 176 18.41 2.89 10.70
N LYS A 177 18.80 4.05 10.20
CA LYS A 177 19.28 5.17 11.04
C LYS A 177 18.19 5.60 12.03
N THR A 178 16.96 5.78 11.57
CA THR A 178 15.84 6.20 12.43
C THR A 178 15.61 5.22 13.58
N PHE A 179 15.55 3.92 13.30
CA PHE A 179 15.43 2.89 14.35
C PHE A 179 16.65 2.89 15.28
N SER A 180 17.86 3.02 14.72
CA SER A 180 19.10 3.06 15.51
C SER A 180 19.16 4.27 16.45
N ASP A 181 18.65 5.44 16.04
CA ASP A 181 18.59 6.64 16.89
C ASP A 181 17.71 6.41 18.14
N TYR A 182 16.75 5.47 18.08
CA TYR A 182 15.93 5.01 19.21
C TYR A 182 16.44 3.73 19.89
N GLY A 183 17.65 3.26 19.54
CA GLY A 183 18.27 2.08 20.15
C GLY A 183 17.74 0.74 19.65
N VAL A 184 17.04 0.71 18.50
CA VAL A 184 16.53 -0.51 17.88
C VAL A 184 17.42 -0.88 16.69
N SER A 185 17.97 -2.09 16.68
CA SER A 185 18.82 -2.58 15.59
C SER A 185 18.00 -3.29 14.51
N LEU A 186 18.35 -3.05 13.24
CA LEU A 186 17.82 -3.76 12.07
C LEU A 186 18.86 -4.70 11.42
N LYS A 187 19.92 -5.07 12.16
CA LYS A 187 21.00 -5.92 11.62
C LYS A 187 20.65 -7.41 11.60
N ASP A 188 19.67 -7.83 12.39
CA ASP A 188 19.22 -9.20 12.56
C ASP A 188 17.85 -9.46 11.92
N LEU A 189 17.52 -8.69 10.88
CA LEU A 189 16.31 -8.92 10.09
C LEU A 189 16.39 -10.27 9.35
N GLY A 190 15.30 -11.03 9.42
CA GLY A 190 15.11 -12.22 8.60
C GLY A 190 14.58 -11.91 7.20
N ALA A 191 13.83 -10.80 7.05
CA ALA A 191 13.35 -10.30 5.77
C ALA A 191 12.95 -8.82 5.85
N ILE A 192 12.88 -8.18 4.68
CA ILE A 192 12.25 -6.88 4.47
C ILE A 192 11.09 -7.07 3.49
N ALA A 193 9.93 -6.49 3.77
CA ALA A 193 8.76 -6.51 2.89
C ALA A 193 8.30 -5.09 2.58
N VAL A 194 8.26 -4.71 1.29
CA VAL A 194 7.90 -3.35 0.86
C VAL A 194 6.71 -3.39 -0.08
N ALA A 195 5.69 -2.59 0.21
CA ALA A 195 4.52 -2.41 -0.63
C ALA A 195 4.53 -1.02 -1.28
N VAL A 196 4.35 -0.97 -2.61
CA VAL A 196 4.07 0.24 -3.39
C VAL A 196 2.95 -0.05 -4.38
N PHE A 197 2.22 0.97 -4.80
CA PHE A 197 1.20 0.82 -5.84
C PHE A 197 1.83 0.94 -7.23
N ASP A 198 1.70 -0.11 -8.05
CA ASP A 198 2.26 -0.20 -9.41
C ASP A 198 1.17 -0.64 -10.41
N HIS A 199 0.85 0.23 -11.38
CA HIS A 199 -0.11 -0.09 -12.43
C HIS A 199 0.51 -0.88 -13.60
N GLY A 200 1.84 -1.02 -13.58
CA GLY A 200 2.64 -1.57 -14.66
C GLY A 200 2.88 -0.58 -15.80
N ASN A 201 3.95 -0.80 -16.56
CA ASN A 201 4.37 0.05 -17.68
C ASN A 201 3.67 -0.39 -18.97
N ALA A 202 2.54 0.24 -19.28
CA ALA A 202 1.79 -0.07 -20.49
C ALA A 202 2.58 0.35 -21.75
N PRO A 203 2.54 -0.45 -22.83
CA PRO A 203 3.11 -0.03 -24.11
C PRO A 203 2.45 1.25 -24.64
N THR A 204 3.19 2.04 -25.43
CA THR A 204 2.68 3.26 -26.06
C THR A 204 1.36 3.00 -26.80
N GLY A 205 0.35 3.83 -26.52
CA GLY A 205 -0.97 3.74 -27.13
C GLY A 205 -1.94 2.77 -26.44
N VAL A 206 -1.49 2.03 -25.43
CA VAL A 206 -2.34 1.21 -24.56
C VAL A 206 -2.74 2.03 -23.33
N SER A 207 -3.97 1.88 -22.85
CA SER A 207 -4.41 2.55 -21.62
C SER A 207 -3.81 1.85 -20.39
N ASP A 208 -3.16 2.61 -19.52
CA ASP A 208 -2.63 2.10 -18.23
C ASP A 208 -3.71 1.40 -17.39
N ARG A 209 -4.93 1.93 -17.43
CA ARG A 209 -6.11 1.39 -16.73
C ARG A 209 -6.47 -0.02 -17.22
N GLN A 210 -6.51 -0.21 -18.53
CA GLN A 210 -6.79 -1.51 -19.13
C GLN A 210 -5.62 -2.47 -18.90
N PHE A 211 -4.39 -2.00 -19.12
CA PHE A 211 -3.17 -2.79 -18.94
C PHE A 211 -3.06 -3.34 -17.51
N ARG A 212 -3.36 -2.50 -16.51
CA ARG A 212 -3.46 -2.89 -15.11
C ARG A 212 -4.47 -4.03 -14.89
N PHE A 213 -5.65 -3.94 -15.51
CA PHE A 213 -6.68 -4.96 -15.34
C PHE A 213 -6.39 -6.26 -16.07
N ASP A 214 -5.75 -6.19 -17.23
CA ASP A 214 -5.28 -7.38 -17.95
C ASP A 214 -4.23 -8.12 -17.12
N TYR A 215 -3.28 -7.39 -16.51
CA TYR A 215 -2.30 -7.98 -15.59
C TYR A 215 -2.95 -8.62 -14.35
N LEU A 216 -3.92 -7.94 -13.72
CA LEU A 216 -4.65 -8.53 -12.59
C LEU A 216 -5.36 -9.82 -13.00
N ASP A 217 -6.03 -9.83 -14.16
CA ASP A 217 -6.74 -11.02 -14.66
C ASP A 217 -5.78 -12.18 -14.93
N GLU A 218 -4.67 -11.93 -15.63
CA GLU A 218 -3.64 -12.92 -15.90
C GLU A 218 -3.11 -13.55 -14.62
N ARG A 219 -2.72 -12.72 -13.64
CA ARG A 219 -2.15 -13.20 -12.37
C ARG A 219 -3.15 -13.98 -11.53
N ILE A 220 -4.40 -13.54 -11.46
CA ILE A 220 -5.45 -14.26 -10.72
C ILE A 220 -5.73 -15.61 -11.37
N ARG A 221 -5.75 -15.69 -12.71
CA ARG A 221 -5.95 -16.95 -13.44
C ARG A 221 -4.78 -17.92 -13.29
N GLU A 222 -3.55 -17.41 -13.29
CA GLU A 222 -2.35 -18.22 -13.10
C GLU A 222 -2.28 -18.77 -11.67
N LYS A 223 -2.55 -17.93 -10.67
CA LYS A 223 -2.55 -18.31 -9.25
C LYS A 223 -3.57 -17.48 -8.50
N ASN A 224 -4.74 -18.07 -8.23
CA ASN A 224 -5.83 -17.39 -7.54
C ASN A 224 -5.55 -17.21 -6.03
N SER A 225 -4.69 -16.26 -5.68
CA SER A 225 -4.33 -15.90 -4.32
C SER A 225 -3.84 -14.45 -4.27
N LEU A 226 -4.15 -13.72 -3.20
CA LEU A 226 -3.59 -12.38 -2.97
C LEU A 226 -2.07 -12.41 -2.87
N SER A 227 -1.47 -13.51 -2.40
CA SER A 227 0.00 -13.66 -2.35
C SER A 227 0.65 -13.87 -3.73
N ALA A 228 -0.12 -14.04 -4.80
CA ALA A 228 0.42 -14.11 -6.17
C ALA A 228 0.97 -12.77 -6.67
N PHE A 229 0.67 -11.67 -5.96
CA PHE A 229 1.15 -10.32 -6.23
C PHE A 229 2.40 -9.94 -5.42
N ALA A 230 2.93 -10.88 -4.62
CA ALA A 230 4.18 -10.70 -3.89
C ALA A 230 5.33 -11.38 -4.63
N TYR A 231 6.46 -10.70 -4.72
CA TYR A 231 7.63 -11.13 -5.48
C TYR A 231 8.90 -11.04 -4.64
N LEU A 232 9.79 -12.01 -4.78
CA LEU A 232 11.18 -11.81 -4.40
C LEU A 232 11.83 -10.81 -5.36
N SER A 233 12.88 -10.13 -4.90
CA SER A 233 13.57 -9.08 -5.66
C SER A 233 14.01 -9.49 -7.07
N ASN A 234 14.27 -10.78 -7.31
CA ASN A 234 14.69 -11.34 -8.59
C ASN A 234 13.55 -11.96 -9.43
N GLU A 235 12.30 -11.89 -8.95
CA GLU A 235 11.13 -12.53 -9.59
C GLU A 235 10.08 -11.51 -10.06
N ILE A 236 10.38 -10.22 -9.97
CA ILE A 236 9.48 -9.14 -10.35
C ILE A 236 9.23 -9.18 -11.87
N PRO A 237 7.95 -9.17 -12.33
CA PRO A 237 7.65 -9.04 -13.75
C PRO A 237 8.23 -7.74 -14.30
N ARG A 238 8.88 -7.78 -15.46
CA ARG A 238 9.53 -6.59 -16.07
C ARG A 238 8.59 -5.39 -16.28
N ILE A 239 7.30 -5.67 -16.39
CA ILE A 239 6.26 -4.64 -16.53
C ILE A 239 6.00 -3.87 -15.24
N MET A 240 6.35 -4.41 -14.06
CA MET A 240 6.17 -3.77 -12.74
C MET A 240 7.37 -2.90 -12.40
N THR A 241 7.48 -1.78 -13.10
CA THR A 241 8.68 -0.94 -13.11
C THR A 241 8.87 -0.15 -11.81
N ARG A 242 7.80 0.13 -11.05
CA ARG A 242 7.90 0.78 -9.74
C ARG A 242 8.27 -0.21 -8.65
N LEU A 243 7.77 -1.45 -8.70
CA LEU A 243 8.27 -2.53 -7.84
C LEU A 243 9.77 -2.77 -8.08
N GLN A 244 10.21 -2.74 -9.33
CA GLN A 244 11.64 -2.83 -9.67
C GLN A 244 12.43 -1.64 -9.11
N ALA A 245 11.90 -0.42 -9.19
CA ALA A 245 12.54 0.77 -8.62
C ALA A 245 12.76 0.66 -7.09
N VAL A 246 11.87 -0.01 -6.36
CA VAL A 246 12.08 -0.31 -4.93
C VAL A 246 13.29 -1.22 -4.73
N VAL A 247 13.45 -2.28 -5.54
CA VAL A 247 14.62 -3.17 -5.46
C VAL A 247 15.90 -2.43 -5.82
N ASP A 248 15.89 -1.66 -6.90
CA ASP A 248 17.08 -0.95 -7.38
C ASP A 248 17.55 0.10 -6.35
N SER A 249 16.61 0.82 -5.74
CA SER A 249 16.91 1.83 -4.71
C SER A 249 17.24 1.25 -3.34
N ALA A 250 16.82 0.01 -3.04
CA ALA A 250 17.14 -0.66 -1.79
C ALA A 250 18.64 -0.99 -1.66
N GLY A 251 19.33 -1.17 -2.78
CA GLY A 251 20.74 -1.54 -2.82
C GLY A 251 21.03 -2.89 -2.15
N GLU A 252 22.19 -3.01 -1.53
CA GLU A 252 22.56 -4.22 -0.79
C GLU A 252 21.86 -4.26 0.58
N LEU A 253 21.02 -5.27 0.77
CA LEU A 253 20.27 -5.50 2.01
C LEU A 253 20.86 -6.65 2.82
N PRO A 254 20.74 -6.64 4.16
CA PRO A 254 21.25 -7.71 5.03
C PRO A 254 20.43 -9.00 4.98
N CYS A 255 19.29 -8.99 4.27
CA CYS A 255 18.34 -10.09 4.21
C CYS A 255 17.48 -10.00 2.94
N PRO A 256 16.71 -11.06 2.61
CA PRO A 256 15.83 -11.04 1.43
C PRO A 256 14.79 -9.91 1.45
N LEU A 257 14.54 -9.36 0.27
CA LEU A 257 13.50 -8.36 0.02
C LEU A 257 12.33 -9.01 -0.72
N VAL A 258 11.13 -8.81 -0.17
CA VAL A 258 9.85 -9.11 -0.82
C VAL A 258 9.20 -7.78 -1.18
N VAL A 259 8.72 -7.64 -2.41
CA VAL A 259 7.93 -6.50 -2.85
C VAL A 259 6.53 -6.91 -3.25
N MET A 260 5.55 -6.04 -3.07
CA MET A 260 4.15 -6.34 -3.34
C MET A 260 3.37 -5.09 -3.76
N ASP A 261 2.32 -5.26 -4.55
CA ASP A 261 1.33 -4.20 -4.76
C ASP A 261 0.58 -3.88 -3.46
N THR A 262 0.53 -2.60 -3.08
CA THR A 262 -0.14 -2.12 -1.86
C THR A 262 -1.59 -2.60 -1.72
N ALA A 263 -2.38 -2.64 -2.79
CA ALA A 263 -3.80 -2.92 -2.64
C ALA A 263 -4.10 -4.40 -2.31
N PRO A 264 -3.56 -5.40 -3.04
CA PRO A 264 -3.58 -6.79 -2.60
C PRO A 264 -2.91 -7.00 -1.24
N ALA A 265 -1.82 -6.27 -0.90
CA ALA A 265 -1.17 -6.35 0.40
C ALA A 265 -2.10 -5.92 1.55
N ALA A 266 -2.79 -4.79 1.40
CA ALA A 266 -3.74 -4.28 2.39
C ALA A 266 -4.92 -5.25 2.61
N VAL A 267 -5.42 -5.85 1.54
CA VAL A 267 -6.51 -6.84 1.59
C VAL A 267 -6.04 -8.15 2.23
N LEU A 268 -4.82 -8.61 1.90
CA LEU A 268 -4.21 -9.78 2.53
C LEU A 268 -4.00 -9.54 4.03
N GLY A 269 -3.48 -8.37 4.41
CA GLY A 269 -3.29 -7.95 5.79
C GLY A 269 -4.59 -7.95 6.59
N ALA A 270 -5.69 -7.49 5.99
CA ALA A 270 -7.00 -7.48 6.64
C ALA A 270 -7.53 -8.89 6.98
N ASN A 271 -7.09 -9.94 6.29
CA ASN A 271 -7.46 -11.32 6.62
C ASN A 271 -6.80 -11.85 7.92
N PHE A 272 -5.82 -11.14 8.48
CA PHE A 272 -5.20 -11.50 9.76
C PHE A 272 -5.97 -10.96 10.98
N ASP A 273 -6.98 -10.10 10.77
CA ASP A 273 -7.91 -9.75 11.84
C ASP A 273 -8.77 -10.96 12.20
N THR A 274 -8.85 -11.29 13.49
CA THR A 274 -9.55 -12.49 13.98
C THR A 274 -11.03 -12.56 13.58
N GLN A 275 -11.72 -11.42 13.52
CA GLN A 275 -13.13 -11.38 13.11
C GLN A 275 -13.29 -11.59 11.61
N VAL A 276 -12.38 -11.02 10.82
CA VAL A 276 -12.35 -11.19 9.36
C VAL A 276 -11.94 -12.62 8.99
N ALA A 277 -10.95 -13.19 9.68
CA ALA A 277 -10.41 -14.52 9.42
C ALA A 277 -11.45 -15.64 9.59
N MET A 278 -12.39 -15.50 10.53
CA MET A 278 -13.47 -16.48 10.75
C MET A 278 -14.44 -16.61 9.57
N ARG A 279 -14.45 -15.64 8.65
CA ARG A 279 -15.36 -15.64 7.51
C ARG A 279 -14.72 -16.32 6.30
N LYS A 280 -15.46 -17.25 5.69
CA LYS A 280 -15.02 -17.92 4.47
C LYS A 280 -15.23 -17.06 3.22
N GLN A 281 -16.38 -16.39 3.13
CA GLN A 281 -16.68 -15.42 2.10
C GLN A 281 -16.71 -14.02 2.72
N LYS A 282 -16.12 -13.04 2.03
CA LYS A 282 -16.07 -11.64 2.49
C LYS A 282 -15.73 -10.70 1.35
N ILE A 283 -16.17 -9.45 1.47
CA ILE A 283 -15.70 -8.34 0.63
C ILE A 283 -14.80 -7.47 1.49
N ILE A 284 -13.60 -7.20 1.00
CA ILE A 284 -12.63 -6.30 1.63
C ILE A 284 -12.33 -5.16 0.66
N CYS A 285 -12.57 -3.94 1.09
CA CYS A 285 -12.35 -2.72 0.32
C CYS A 285 -11.21 -1.89 0.93
N ASN A 286 -10.13 -1.69 0.17
CA ASN A 286 -9.08 -0.73 0.49
C ASN A 286 -9.41 0.62 -0.14
N VAL A 287 -9.75 1.63 0.68
CA VAL A 287 -10.01 3.00 0.23
C VAL A 287 -8.73 3.82 0.41
N GLY A 288 -7.88 3.78 -0.62
CA GLY A 288 -6.61 4.50 -0.69
C GLY A 288 -6.80 6.01 -0.86
N ASN A 289 -5.68 6.75 -0.92
CA ASN A 289 -5.74 8.17 -1.24
C ASN A 289 -6.11 8.41 -2.71
N PHE A 290 -5.49 7.64 -3.61
CA PHE A 290 -5.68 7.76 -5.06
C PHE A 290 -6.52 6.64 -5.67
N HIS A 291 -6.37 5.39 -5.20
CA HIS A 291 -7.11 4.23 -5.73
C HIS A 291 -7.93 3.54 -4.65
N THR A 292 -9.13 3.11 -5.01
CA THR A 292 -10.00 2.29 -4.19
C THR A 292 -10.15 0.95 -4.88
N LEU A 293 -9.75 -0.13 -4.19
CA LEU A 293 -9.89 -1.49 -4.68
C LEU A 293 -10.75 -2.28 -3.72
N ALA A 294 -11.67 -3.09 -4.25
CA ALA A 294 -12.39 -4.06 -3.45
C ALA A 294 -12.22 -5.46 -4.03
N PHE A 295 -11.91 -6.40 -3.16
CA PHE A 295 -11.80 -7.81 -3.48
C PHE A 295 -12.93 -8.56 -2.79
N ARG A 296 -13.66 -9.34 -3.58
CA ARG A 296 -14.54 -10.39 -3.08
C ARG A 296 -13.72 -11.67 -2.98
N LEU A 297 -13.68 -12.24 -1.79
CA LEU A 297 -12.92 -13.45 -1.47
C LEU A 297 -13.89 -14.56 -1.08
N GLY A 298 -13.60 -15.78 -1.52
CA GLY A 298 -14.28 -17.00 -1.09
C GLY A 298 -13.31 -18.15 -0.81
N GLU A 299 -13.84 -19.37 -0.67
CA GLU A 299 -13.04 -20.54 -0.28
C GLU A 299 -11.92 -20.89 -1.26
N ARG A 300 -12.08 -20.51 -2.54
CA ARG A 300 -11.13 -20.81 -3.62
C ARG A 300 -10.17 -19.65 -3.94
N GLY A 301 -10.24 -18.55 -3.20
CA GLY A 301 -9.43 -17.34 -3.44
C GLY A 301 -10.27 -16.14 -3.84
N ILE A 302 -9.80 -15.38 -4.82
CA ILE A 302 -10.45 -14.18 -5.35
C ILE A 302 -11.61 -14.61 -6.26
N GLU A 303 -12.79 -14.09 -5.96
CA GLU A 303 -14.05 -14.32 -6.69
C GLU A 303 -14.43 -13.12 -7.57
N GLY A 304 -13.92 -11.93 -7.24
CA GLY A 304 -14.06 -10.74 -8.04
C GLY A 304 -13.23 -9.59 -7.47
N VAL A 305 -12.89 -8.63 -8.33
CA VAL A 305 -12.15 -7.43 -7.95
C VAL A 305 -12.58 -6.25 -8.80
N PHE A 306 -12.62 -5.06 -8.21
CA PHE A 306 -12.64 -3.82 -8.99
C PHE A 306 -11.63 -2.83 -8.45
N GLU A 307 -11.27 -1.88 -9.29
CA GLU A 307 -10.39 -0.76 -8.95
C GLU A 307 -10.92 0.53 -9.57
N HIS A 308 -10.99 1.58 -8.76
CA HIS A 308 -11.44 2.89 -9.19
C HIS A 308 -10.51 3.99 -8.66
N HIS A 309 -10.40 5.10 -9.38
CA HIS A 309 -9.82 6.31 -8.81
C HIS A 309 -10.70 6.83 -7.67
N THR A 310 -10.11 7.01 -6.49
CA THR A 310 -10.81 7.45 -5.26
C THR A 310 -11.29 8.89 -5.35
N GLY A 311 -10.69 9.70 -6.23
CA GLY A 311 -11.17 11.06 -6.52
C GLY A 311 -12.51 11.09 -7.25
N GLU A 312 -12.86 10.00 -7.95
CA GLU A 312 -14.02 9.92 -8.85
C GLU A 312 -15.21 9.16 -8.23
N ILE A 313 -15.08 8.74 -6.96
CA ILE A 313 -16.15 8.03 -6.24
C ILE A 313 -16.54 8.74 -4.95
N ASP A 314 -17.85 8.81 -4.72
CA ASP A 314 -18.44 9.12 -3.43
C ASP A 314 -18.95 7.83 -2.75
N ILE A 315 -19.54 7.97 -1.56
CA ILE A 315 -20.04 6.81 -0.82
C ILE A 315 -21.17 6.09 -1.57
N ALA A 316 -22.10 6.82 -2.20
CA ALA A 316 -23.23 6.21 -2.89
C ALA A 316 -22.76 5.35 -4.07
N LYS A 317 -21.81 5.87 -4.85
CA LYS A 317 -21.19 5.14 -5.95
C LYS A 317 -20.42 3.92 -5.46
N LEU A 318 -19.62 4.08 -4.40
CA LEU A 318 -18.85 2.97 -3.84
C LEU A 318 -19.75 1.85 -3.30
N GLU A 319 -20.83 2.17 -2.60
CA GLU A 319 -21.81 1.18 -2.16
C GLU A 319 -22.48 0.47 -3.34
N GLY A 320 -22.84 1.21 -4.40
CA GLY A 320 -23.40 0.64 -5.63
C GLY A 320 -22.45 -0.36 -6.30
N LEU A 321 -21.16 -0.01 -6.42
CA LEU A 321 -20.13 -0.90 -6.97
C LEU A 321 -19.94 -2.16 -6.09
N ILE A 322 -19.94 -2.01 -4.77
CA ILE A 322 -19.81 -3.13 -3.84
C ILE A 322 -21.02 -4.08 -3.92
N ARG A 323 -22.24 -3.55 -4.10
CA ARG A 323 -23.45 -4.37 -4.29
C ARG A 323 -23.37 -5.18 -5.59
N LYS A 324 -22.98 -4.55 -6.69
CA LYS A 324 -22.75 -5.23 -7.97
C LYS A 324 -21.62 -6.28 -7.88
N LEU A 325 -20.58 -6.02 -7.09
CA LEU A 325 -19.52 -7.00 -6.83
C LEU A 325 -20.06 -8.20 -6.04
N ALA A 326 -20.94 -7.93 -5.06
CA ALA A 326 -21.56 -8.96 -4.23
C ALA A 326 -22.53 -9.85 -5.01
N ASP A 327 -23.40 -9.28 -5.84
CA ASP A 327 -24.37 -10.05 -6.62
C ASP A 327 -23.80 -10.69 -7.89
N GLY A 328 -22.54 -10.41 -8.21
CA GLY A 328 -21.82 -10.95 -9.37
C GLY A 328 -22.19 -10.28 -10.70
N SER A 329 -22.90 -9.16 -10.67
CA SER A 329 -23.34 -8.42 -11.86
C SER A 329 -22.38 -7.31 -12.31
N LEU A 330 -21.34 -6.99 -11.52
CA LEU A 330 -20.38 -5.93 -11.83
C LEU A 330 -19.61 -6.24 -13.13
N LYS A 331 -19.71 -5.33 -14.10
CA LYS A 331 -19.02 -5.41 -15.38
C LYS A 331 -17.81 -4.49 -15.41
N HIS A 332 -16.84 -4.82 -16.25
CA HIS A 332 -15.69 -3.95 -16.50
C HIS A 332 -16.11 -2.51 -16.87
N GLN A 333 -17.09 -2.36 -17.77
CA GLN A 333 -17.59 -1.05 -18.21
C GLN A 333 -18.24 -0.24 -17.08
N ASP A 334 -18.85 -0.87 -16.08
CA ASP A 334 -19.45 -0.15 -14.93
C ASP A 334 -18.41 0.70 -14.18
N VAL A 335 -17.13 0.31 -14.29
CA VAL A 335 -16.01 0.97 -13.62
C VAL A 335 -15.15 1.74 -14.62
N PHE A 336 -14.82 1.14 -15.76
CA PHE A 336 -13.90 1.74 -16.74
C PHE A 336 -14.47 2.99 -17.40
N ASP A 337 -15.75 2.98 -17.78
CA ASP A 337 -16.42 4.11 -18.43
C ASP A 337 -16.66 5.26 -17.44
N ASP A 338 -16.61 4.96 -16.13
CA ASP A 338 -16.73 5.91 -15.02
C ASP A 338 -15.35 6.36 -14.49
N MET A 339 -14.34 6.40 -15.36
CA MET A 339 -12.97 6.82 -15.03
C MET A 339 -12.21 5.91 -14.05
N GLY A 340 -12.74 4.74 -13.70
CA GLY A 340 -12.02 3.70 -12.95
C GLY A 340 -11.13 2.82 -13.83
N HIS A 341 -10.46 1.83 -13.23
CA HIS A 341 -9.55 0.92 -13.96
C HIS A 341 -10.27 -0.29 -14.53
N GLY A 342 -11.27 -0.82 -13.83
CA GLY A 342 -12.10 -1.90 -14.32
C GLY A 342 -12.67 -2.77 -13.21
N ALA A 343 -13.32 -3.86 -13.63
CA ALA A 343 -13.80 -4.94 -12.77
C ALA A 343 -13.60 -6.31 -13.41
N LEU A 344 -13.36 -7.32 -12.58
CA LEU A 344 -13.20 -8.73 -12.94
C LEU A 344 -14.11 -9.56 -12.04
N MET A 345 -14.82 -10.52 -12.64
CA MET A 345 -15.69 -11.47 -11.93
C MET A 345 -15.34 -12.89 -12.32
N TYR A 346 -15.20 -13.77 -11.33
CA TYR A 346 -14.83 -15.18 -11.47
C TYR A 346 -15.90 -16.14 -10.93
N THR A 347 -17.03 -15.60 -10.47
CA THR A 347 -18.18 -16.35 -9.97
C THR A 347 -19.47 -15.61 -10.29
N ASP A 348 -20.53 -16.38 -10.49
CA ASP A 348 -21.92 -15.98 -10.61
C ASP A 348 -22.71 -16.19 -9.30
N GLU A 349 -22.07 -16.70 -8.24
CA GLU A 349 -22.72 -16.87 -6.94
C GLU A 349 -23.03 -15.51 -6.31
N ILE A 350 -24.21 -15.39 -5.70
CA ILE A 350 -24.61 -14.16 -4.99
C ILE A 350 -24.03 -14.18 -3.57
N PHE A 351 -23.22 -13.17 -3.24
CA PHE A 351 -22.83 -12.85 -1.88
C PHE A 351 -23.97 -12.10 -1.18
N GLN A 352 -24.62 -12.76 -0.21
CA GLN A 352 -25.74 -12.17 0.52
C GLN A 352 -25.27 -11.25 1.65
N PHE A 353 -25.74 -10.00 1.64
CA PHE A 353 -25.61 -9.07 2.76
C PHE A 353 -26.61 -9.34 3.88
N GLY A 354 -26.32 -8.85 5.09
CA GLY A 354 -27.18 -8.95 6.27
C GLY A 354 -27.18 -10.31 6.97
N LYS A 355 -26.34 -11.25 6.53
CA LYS A 355 -26.26 -12.59 7.13
C LYS A 355 -25.42 -12.63 8.42
N TYR A 356 -24.52 -11.67 8.60
CA TYR A 356 -23.54 -11.64 9.70
C TYR A 356 -23.39 -10.22 10.26
N ASP A 357 -22.55 -10.06 11.30
CA ASP A 357 -22.33 -8.79 12.03
C ASP A 357 -21.75 -7.63 11.21
N PHE A 358 -21.32 -7.90 9.98
CA PHE A 358 -20.83 -6.92 9.00
C PHE A 358 -20.98 -7.51 7.60
N ASP A 359 -20.98 -6.67 6.58
CA ASP A 359 -21.06 -7.04 5.17
C ASP A 359 -19.72 -6.85 4.47
N VAL A 360 -19.02 -5.77 4.83
CA VAL A 360 -17.79 -5.32 4.17
C VAL A 360 -16.74 -4.96 5.21
N VAL A 361 -15.49 -5.35 4.95
CA VAL A 361 -14.32 -4.89 5.69
C VAL A 361 -13.70 -3.73 4.94
N VAL A 362 -13.46 -2.61 5.61
CA VAL A 362 -12.88 -1.43 4.98
C VAL A 362 -11.54 -1.06 5.62
N THR A 363 -10.51 -0.98 4.77
CA THR A 363 -9.15 -0.54 5.12
C THR A 363 -8.76 0.72 4.33
N GLY A 364 -7.55 1.22 4.57
CA GLY A 364 -6.99 2.39 3.90
C GLY A 364 -7.22 3.71 4.63
N PRO A 365 -6.49 4.77 4.22
CA PRO A 365 -6.53 6.09 4.84
C PRO A 365 -7.87 6.84 4.63
N ARG A 366 -8.59 6.55 3.54
CA ARG A 366 -9.88 7.20 3.23
C ARG A 366 -11.10 6.39 3.68
N ARG A 367 -10.91 5.38 4.53
CA ARG A 367 -12.00 4.57 5.10
C ARG A 367 -13.08 5.36 5.86
N SER A 368 -12.79 6.60 6.26
CA SER A 368 -13.78 7.51 6.83
C SER A 368 -14.90 7.88 5.85
N MET A 369 -14.76 7.59 4.55
CA MET A 369 -15.83 7.71 3.56
C MET A 369 -17.08 6.91 3.94
N PHE A 370 -16.92 5.75 4.60
CA PHE A 370 -18.03 4.92 5.08
C PHE A 370 -18.62 5.36 6.43
N ARG A 371 -18.10 6.43 7.05
CA ARG A 371 -18.68 6.95 8.30
C ARG A 371 -19.85 7.87 7.99
N THR A 372 -21.05 7.48 8.41
CA THR A 372 -22.24 8.33 8.37
C THR A 372 -22.12 9.48 9.38
N MET A 373 -22.98 10.52 9.25
CA MET A 373 -22.96 11.66 10.18
C MET A 373 -23.29 11.27 11.63
N ASP A 374 -24.05 10.20 11.86
CA ASP A 374 -24.39 9.70 13.20
C ASP A 374 -23.20 9.09 13.96
N ASP A 375 -22.17 8.64 13.26
CA ASP A 375 -20.92 8.16 13.87
C ASP A 375 -19.98 9.31 14.31
N ARG A 376 -20.24 10.54 13.86
CA ARG A 376 -19.42 11.71 14.26
C ARG A 376 -19.86 12.28 15.60
N SER A 377 -21.16 12.24 15.91
CA SER A 377 -21.71 12.71 17.18
C SER A 377 -21.41 11.78 18.37
N SER A 378 -21.15 10.49 18.12
CA SER A 378 -20.74 9.51 19.14
C SER A 378 -19.23 9.51 19.43
N SER A 379 -18.43 10.26 18.67
CA SER A 379 -16.97 10.41 18.87
C SER A 379 -16.54 11.74 19.51
N ILE A 380 -17.52 12.56 19.88
CA ILE A 380 -17.35 13.75 20.72
C ILE A 380 -18.13 13.50 22.01
N ASN A 381 -17.59 12.66 22.90
CA ASN A 381 -17.88 12.65 24.34
C ASN A 381 -16.77 11.93 25.08
#